data_AF-A0A0C9TPS0-F1
#
_entry.id   AF-A0A0C9TPS0-F1
#
_cell.length_a   1.000
_cell.length_b   1.000
_cell.length_c   1.000
_cell.angle_alpha   90.00
_cell.angle_beta   90.00
_cell.angle_gamma   90.00
#
_symmetry.space_group_name_H-M   'P 1'
#
loop_
_entity.id
_entity.type
_entity.pdbx_description
1 polymer ?
#
loop_
_entity_poly.entity_id
_entity_poly.type
_entity_poly.pdbx_seq_one_letter_code
_entity_poly.pdbx_strand_id
1 'polypeptide(L)'
;HVRATPAITAPASSRKPGLPAQFDMALISKTPKHRQQAWGMLNGLHVAQVHVIFKLPLQFGQYSCPLAYVEWFTPLQGLDLIVGMYQVSRSTQ
;
A
#
# COMPACT_ATOMS: atom_id res chain seq x y z
N HIS A 1 19.38 -27.72 11.01
CA HIS A 1 19.57 -26.66 10.00
C HIS A 1 19.14 -27.25 8.65
N VAL A 2 17.98 -26.87 8.11
CA VAL A 2 17.45 -27.49 6.87
C VAL A 2 17.66 -26.53 5.71
N ARG A 3 18.45 -26.96 4.72
CA ARG A 3 18.66 -26.23 3.45
C ARG A 3 17.81 -26.90 2.38
N ALA A 4 16.80 -26.21 1.87
CA ALA A 4 16.06 -26.65 0.69
C ALA A 4 16.92 -26.39 -0.56
N THR A 5 17.12 -27.43 -1.37
CA THR A 5 17.75 -27.32 -2.70
C THR A 5 16.66 -27.58 -3.74
N PRO A 6 16.44 -26.70 -4.73
CA PRO A 6 15.40 -26.93 -5.72
C PRO A 6 15.78 -28.11 -6.61
N ALA A 7 14.83 -29.00 -6.86
CA ALA A 7 14.95 -30.02 -7.89
C ALA A 7 14.84 -29.31 -9.26
N ILE A 8 15.99 -29.07 -9.91
CA ILE A 8 16.00 -28.48 -11.25
C ILE A 8 15.65 -29.59 -12.24
N THR A 9 14.42 -29.56 -12.74
CA THR A 9 14.06 -30.20 -14.01
C THR A 9 13.06 -29.30 -14.74
N ALA A 10 13.53 -28.12 -15.15
CA ALA A 10 12.86 -27.34 -16.18
C ALA A 10 13.90 -26.88 -17.19
N PRO A 11 13.59 -26.90 -18.50
CA PRO A 11 14.53 -26.47 -19.53
C PRO A 11 14.97 -25.02 -19.29
N ALA A 12 16.20 -24.69 -19.69
CA ALA A 12 16.91 -23.43 -19.42
C ALA A 12 16.21 -22.15 -19.96
N SER A 13 15.03 -22.27 -20.55
CA SER A 13 14.27 -21.17 -21.17
C SER A 13 12.77 -21.25 -20.81
N SER A 14 12.47 -21.34 -19.52
CA SER A 14 11.10 -21.18 -19.00
C SER A 14 11.02 -20.11 -17.92
N ARG A 15 11.87 -19.07 -18.00
CA ARG A 15 11.74 -17.92 -17.11
C ARG A 15 10.68 -17.01 -17.72
N LYS A 16 9.53 -16.89 -17.04
CA LYS A 16 8.60 -15.79 -17.31
C LYS A 16 9.41 -14.48 -17.19
N PRO A 17 9.31 -13.54 -18.15
CA PRO A 17 9.89 -12.22 -17.98
C PRO A 17 9.46 -11.66 -16.62
N GLY A 18 10.40 -11.10 -15.87
CA GLY A 18 10.06 -10.47 -14.59
C GLY A 18 9.05 -9.36 -14.86
N LEU A 19 7.85 -9.50 -14.32
CA LEU A 19 6.91 -8.37 -14.30
C LEU A 19 7.44 -7.34 -13.29
N PRO A 20 7.35 -6.03 -13.60
CA PRO A 20 7.61 -5.00 -12.61
C PRO A 20 6.75 -5.23 -11.36
N ALA A 21 7.32 -4.97 -10.19
CA ALA A 21 6.53 -4.95 -8.96
C ALA A 21 5.47 -3.84 -9.10
N GLN A 22 4.20 -4.22 -9.16
CA GLN A 22 3.08 -3.29 -9.16
C GLN A 22 2.64 -3.07 -7.70
N PHE A 23 2.73 -1.82 -7.26
CA PHE A 23 2.24 -1.40 -5.95
C PHE A 23 1.05 -0.46 -6.14
N ASP A 24 -0.13 -0.88 -5.72
CA ASP A 24 -1.32 -0.04 -5.78
C ASP A 24 -1.33 0.92 -4.58
N MET A 25 -0.97 2.18 -4.80
CA MET A 25 -0.82 3.19 -3.73
C MET A 25 -2.04 4.09 -3.66
N ALA A 26 -2.48 4.42 -2.44
CA ALA A 26 -3.62 5.29 -2.18
C ALA A 26 -3.27 6.42 -1.21
N LEU A 27 -3.80 7.62 -1.49
CA LEU A 27 -3.82 8.76 -0.57
C LEU A 27 -5.16 8.79 0.16
N ILE A 28 -5.13 8.70 1.48
CA ILE A 28 -6.32 8.52 2.31
C ILE A 28 -6.44 9.66 3.32
N SER A 29 -7.59 10.30 3.36
CA SER A 29 -7.97 11.25 4.40
C SER A 29 -8.76 10.53 5.50
N LYS A 30 -8.22 10.49 6.72
CA LYS A 30 -8.90 9.84 7.87
C LYS A 30 -10.02 10.69 8.47
N THR A 31 -10.04 12.00 8.22
CA THR A 31 -10.98 12.94 8.85
C THR A 31 -11.65 13.84 7.80
N PRO A 32 -13.01 13.85 7.71
CA PRO A 32 -13.71 14.70 6.75
C PRO A 32 -13.43 16.21 6.92
N LYS A 33 -13.13 16.65 8.16
CA LYS A 33 -12.91 18.05 8.52
C LYS A 33 -11.63 18.66 7.91
N HIS A 34 -10.65 17.84 7.52
CA HIS A 34 -9.39 18.32 6.94
C HIS A 34 -9.52 18.66 5.44
N ARG A 35 -10.65 18.29 4.82
CA ARG A 35 -10.89 18.49 3.38
C ARG A 35 -11.05 19.96 3.01
N GLN A 36 -11.45 20.84 3.96
CA GLN A 36 -11.68 22.27 3.70
C GLN A 36 -10.46 23.16 3.96
N GLN A 37 -9.43 22.70 4.69
CA GLN A 37 -8.21 23.50 4.96
C GLN A 37 -7.04 23.14 4.03
N ALA A 38 -7.21 22.12 3.18
CA ALA A 38 -6.13 21.49 2.42
C ALA A 38 -6.26 21.70 0.90
N TRP A 39 -6.82 22.82 0.44
CA TRP A 39 -6.64 23.19 -0.97
C TRP A 39 -5.17 23.56 -1.18
N GLY A 40 -4.36 22.57 -1.55
CA GLY A 40 -2.93 22.71 -1.87
C GLY A 40 -1.95 22.03 -0.93
N MET A 41 -2.37 21.49 0.22
CA MET A 41 -1.44 20.87 1.18
C MET A 41 -1.75 19.38 1.34
N LEU A 42 -0.81 18.51 0.92
CA LEU A 42 -0.90 17.06 1.15
C LEU A 42 -0.73 16.69 2.64
N ASN A 43 -0.44 17.68 3.48
CA ASN A 43 -0.27 17.52 4.92
C ASN A 43 -1.50 16.90 5.57
N GLY A 44 -1.27 15.84 6.34
CA GLY A 44 -2.32 15.11 7.06
C GLY A 44 -3.01 14.01 6.24
N LEU A 45 -2.71 13.89 4.94
CA LEU A 45 -3.06 12.67 4.20
C LEU A 45 -2.14 11.52 4.62
N HIS A 46 -2.70 10.32 4.60
CA HIS A 46 -1.96 9.10 4.86
C HIS A 46 -1.71 8.39 3.54
N VAL A 47 -0.50 7.84 3.40
CA VAL A 47 -0.18 6.96 2.28
C VAL A 47 -0.45 5.53 2.73
N ALA A 48 -1.06 4.73 1.86
CA ALA A 48 -1.25 3.31 2.08
C ALA A 48 -0.99 2.53 0.80
N GLN A 49 -0.45 1.32 0.94
CA GLN A 49 -0.43 0.34 -0.13
C GLN A 49 -1.67 -0.54 -0.01
N VAL A 50 -2.45 -0.65 -1.07
CA VAL A 50 -3.59 -1.56 -1.17
C VAL A 50 -3.07 -2.94 -1.58
N HIS A 51 -3.42 -3.96 -0.80
CA HIS A 51 -3.08 -5.35 -1.10
C HIS A 51 -4.25 -6.09 -1.74
N VAL A 52 -5.47 -5.84 -1.25
CA VAL A 52 -6.68 -6.47 -1.81
C VAL A 52 -7.90 -5.63 -1.48
N ILE A 53 -8.83 -5.57 -2.44
CA ILE A 53 -10.19 -5.04 -2.26
C ILE A 53 -11.15 -6.22 -2.36
N PHE A 54 -12.04 -6.37 -1.39
CA PHE A 54 -12.91 -7.54 -1.29
C PHE A 54 -14.25 -7.22 -0.64
N LYS A 55 -15.27 -8.04 -0.94
CA LYS A 55 -16.53 -8.04 -0.18
C LYS A 55 -16.35 -8.97 1.01
N LEU A 56 -16.68 -8.51 2.21
CA LEU A 56 -16.58 -9.33 3.41
C LEU A 56 -17.66 -10.42 3.38
N PRO A 57 -17.34 -11.70 3.60
CA PRO A 57 -18.34 -12.76 3.71
C PRO A 57 -19.35 -12.48 4.83
N LEU A 58 -20.61 -12.83 4.60
CA LEU A 58 -21.73 -12.49 5.47
C LEU A 58 -21.52 -12.92 6.94
N GLN A 59 -20.87 -14.06 7.17
CA GLN A 59 -20.59 -14.57 8.51
C GLN A 59 -19.65 -13.67 9.35
N PHE A 60 -18.91 -12.75 8.72
CA PHE A 60 -17.98 -11.84 9.39
C PHE A 60 -18.51 -10.39 9.46
N GLY A 61 -19.70 -10.13 8.92
CA GLY A 61 -20.34 -8.82 8.95
C GLY A 61 -20.92 -8.40 7.59
N GLN A 62 -21.79 -7.39 7.62
CA GLN A 62 -22.38 -6.79 6.42
C GLN A 62 -21.91 -5.35 6.26
N TYR A 63 -21.31 -5.06 5.12
CA TYR A 63 -20.89 -3.73 4.72
C TYR A 63 -21.54 -3.37 3.38
N SER A 64 -22.00 -2.13 3.25
CA SER A 64 -22.62 -1.63 2.01
C SER A 64 -21.60 -1.40 0.89
N CYS A 65 -20.31 -1.38 1.21
CA CYS A 65 -19.20 -1.19 0.28
C CYS A 65 -18.13 -2.28 0.43
N PRO A 66 -17.32 -2.53 -0.62
CA PRO A 66 -16.13 -3.35 -0.51
C PRO A 66 -15.15 -2.79 0.53
N LEU A 67 -14.45 -3.69 1.21
CA LEU A 67 -13.36 -3.37 2.13
C LEU A 67 -12.01 -3.49 1.44
N ALA A 68 -10.99 -2.83 1.98
CA ALA A 68 -9.62 -2.95 1.51
C ALA A 68 -8.69 -3.36 2.65
N TYR A 69 -7.83 -4.34 2.40
CA TYR A 69 -6.67 -4.60 3.24
C TYR A 69 -5.52 -3.74 2.73
N VAL A 70 -4.99 -2.89 3.62
CA VAL A 70 -3.95 -1.92 3.28
C VAL A 70 -2.83 -1.97 4.29
N GLU A 71 -1.62 -1.72 3.83
CA GLU A 71 -0.45 -1.49 4.68
C GLU A 71 -0.18 0.02 4.75
N TRP A 72 -0.19 0.56 5.96
CA TRP A 72 -0.07 2.00 6.20
C TRP A 72 1.38 2.47 6.19
N PHE A 73 1.58 3.67 5.66
CA PHE A 73 2.80 4.44 5.83
C PHE A 73 2.54 5.61 6.79
N THR A 74 3.63 6.22 7.26
CA THR A 74 3.58 7.45 8.04
C THR A 74 2.81 8.54 7.27
N PRO A 75 2.09 9.43 7.97
CA PRO A 75 1.37 10.52 7.33
C PRO A 75 2.33 11.43 6.56
N LEU A 76 1.85 12.06 5.50
CA LEU A 76 2.60 13.09 4.78
C LEU A 76 2.75 14.31 5.69
N GLN A 77 3.98 14.51 6.17
CA GLN A 77 4.37 15.60 7.06
C GLN A 77 5.79 16.03 6.69
N GLY A 78 6.03 17.35 6.65
CA GLY A 78 7.36 17.90 6.38
C GLY A 78 7.88 17.56 4.98
N LEU A 79 7.66 18.46 4.02
CA LEU A 79 8.29 18.35 2.70
C LEU A 79 9.81 18.45 2.87
N ASP A 80 10.55 17.46 2.40
CA ASP A 80 11.99 17.58 2.27
C ASP A 80 12.28 18.59 1.15
N LEU A 81 12.79 19.78 1.52
CA LEU A 81 13.03 20.86 0.56
C LEU A 81 14.23 20.60 -0.36
N ILE A 82 15.11 19.68 0.01
CA ILE A 82 16.26 19.31 -0.83
C ILE A 82 15.80 18.39 -1.96
N VAL A 83 14.97 17.41 -1.64
CA VAL A 83 14.47 16.42 -2.62
C VAL A 83 13.16 16.90 -3.28
N GLY A 84 12.45 17.85 -2.67
CA GLY A 84 11.15 18.32 -3.11
C GLY A 84 10.01 17.31 -2.89
N MET A 85 10.20 16.34 -1.99
CA MET A 85 9.30 15.19 -1.80
C MET A 85 9.00 14.97 -0.32
N TYR A 86 7.86 14.34 -0.03
CA TYR A 86 7.54 13.86 1.30
C TYR A 86 8.25 12.54 1.55
N GLN A 87 8.88 12.42 2.72
CA GLN A 87 9.46 11.15 3.16
C GLN A 87 8.41 10.36 3.93
N VAL A 88 8.24 9.10 3.56
CA VAL A 88 7.33 8.17 4.25
C VAL A 88 8.02 6.85 4.55
N SER A 89 7.68 6.27 5.69
CA SER A 89 8.12 4.93 6.10
C SER A 89 6.92 4.07 6.46
N ARG A 90 7.10 2.74 6.49
CA ARG A 90 6.05 1.84 6.95
C ARG A 90 5.68 2.18 8.39
N SER A 91 4.39 2.32 8.67
CA SER A 91 3.93 2.48 10.04
C SER A 91 4.17 1.18 10.79
N THR A 92 4.91 1.24 11.90
CA THR A 92 4.94 0.15 12.86
C THR A 92 3.61 0.14 13.60
N GLN A 93 2.98 -1.03 13.65
CA GLN A 93 1.75 -1.24 14.40
C GLN A 93 2.04 -1.32 15.90
#